data_AF-A0A5Q4GDS8-F1
#
_entry.id   AF-A0A5Q4GDS8-F1
#
_cell.length_a   1.000
_cell.length_b   1.000
_cell.length_c   1.000
_cell.angle_alpha   90.00
_cell.angle_beta   90.00
_cell.angle_gamma   90.00
#
_symmetry.space_group_name_H-M   'P 1'
#
loop_
_entity.id
_entity.type
_entity.pdbx_description
1 polymer ?
#
loop_
_entity_poly.entity_id
_entity_poly.type
_entity_poly.pdbx_seq_one_letter_code
_entity_poly.pdbx_strand_id
1 'polypeptide(L)'
;MKNITLSVDEKVLAAVRRVAVEQGTTVNAMVREHLTRLAEHADRAALARKRIRELSEASQARIGSSEWHRDAYRKYKRPIS
;
A
#
# COMPACT_ATOMS: atom_id res chain seq x y z
N MET A 1 -22.77 -12.50 4.97
CA MET A 1 -22.36 -11.37 4.09
C MET A 1 -23.32 -10.21 4.29
N LYS A 2 -22.85 -8.96 4.21
CA LYS A 2 -23.72 -7.76 4.24
C LYS A 2 -23.93 -7.27 2.81
N ASN A 3 -25.14 -6.82 2.49
CA ASN A 3 -25.47 -6.28 1.15
C ASN A 3 -25.24 -4.77 1.12
N ILE A 4 -24.73 -4.28 -0.01
CA ILE A 4 -24.46 -2.87 -0.24
C ILE A 4 -25.20 -2.48 -1.52
N THR A 5 -25.98 -1.40 -1.48
CA THR A 5 -26.62 -0.83 -2.66
C THR A 5 -25.75 0.30 -3.18
N LEU A 6 -25.40 0.26 -4.46
CA LEU A 6 -24.57 1.26 -5.12
C LEU A 6 -25.30 1.79 -6.35
N SER A 7 -25.33 3.11 -6.49
CA SER A 7 -25.80 3.78 -7.71
C SER A 7 -24.60 4.11 -8.60
N VAL A 8 -24.67 3.69 -9.86
CA VAL A 8 -23.67 3.98 -10.90
C VAL A 8 -24.37 4.39 -12.19
N ASP A 9 -23.65 5.12 -13.03
CA ASP A 9 -24.13 5.45 -14.37
C ASP A 9 -24.40 4.17 -15.19
N GLU A 10 -25.53 4.13 -15.89
CA GLU A 10 -25.96 2.96 -16.66
C GLU A 10 -24.96 2.59 -17.78
N LYS A 11 -24.33 3.58 -18.42
CA LYS A 11 -23.32 3.34 -19.47
C LYS A 11 -22.08 2.68 -18.87
N VAL A 12 -21.70 3.09 -17.66
CA VAL A 12 -20.58 2.48 -16.93
C VAL A 12 -20.94 1.05 -16.55
N LEU A 13 -22.14 0.80 -16.01
CA LEU A 13 -22.59 -0.54 -15.67
C LEU A 13 -22.61 -1.47 -16.89
N ALA A 14 -23.11 -0.99 -18.03
CA ALA A 14 -23.13 -1.74 -19.28
C ALA A 14 -21.71 -2.10 -19.77
N ALA A 15 -20.77 -1.16 -19.70
CA ALA A 15 -19.38 -1.39 -20.07
C ALA A 15 -18.72 -2.44 -19.16
N VAL A 16 -18.87 -2.29 -17.84
CA VAL A 16 -18.28 -3.22 -16.86
C VAL A 16 -18.88 -4.62 -16.98
N ARG A 17 -20.17 -4.74 -17.32
CA ARG A 17 -20.79 -6.05 -17.57
C ARG A 17 -20.14 -6.79 -18.74
N ARG A 18 -19.80 -6.09 -19.84
CA ARG A 18 -19.10 -6.71 -20.98
C ARG A 18 -17.72 -7.22 -20.55
N VAL A 19 -16.97 -6.40 -19.83
CA VAL A 19 -15.66 -6.79 -19.28
C VAL A 19 -15.78 -8.00 -18.35
N ALA A 20 -16.80 -8.03 -17.49
CA ALA A 20 -17.02 -9.16 -16.59
C ALA A 20 -17.28 -10.47 -17.35
N VAL A 21 -18.06 -10.41 -18.45
CA VAL A 21 -18.30 -11.57 -19.32
C VAL A 21 -17.02 -12.03 -20.01
N GLU A 22 -16.24 -11.10 -20.58
CA GLU A 22 -14.96 -11.40 -21.22
C GLU A 22 -13.96 -12.06 -20.25
N GLN A 23 -14.00 -11.66 -18.98
CA GLN A 23 -13.14 -12.20 -17.92
C GLN A 23 -13.74 -13.44 -17.21
N GLY A 24 -14.91 -13.93 -17.63
CA GLY A 24 -15.57 -15.08 -17.00
C GLY A 24 -15.97 -14.85 -15.55
N THR A 25 -16.27 -13.61 -15.17
CA THR A 25 -16.59 -13.19 -13.80
C THR A 25 -17.91 -12.40 -13.74
N THR A 26 -18.25 -11.88 -12.56
CA THR A 26 -19.42 -11.02 -12.36
C THR A 26 -19.02 -9.66 -11.81
N VAL A 27 -19.81 -8.62 -12.10
CA VAL A 27 -19.59 -7.27 -11.55
C VAL A 27 -19.50 -7.30 -10.02
N ASN A 28 -20.37 -8.07 -9.36
CA ASN A 28 -20.33 -8.21 -7.91
C ASN A 28 -19.05 -8.89 -7.40
N ALA A 29 -18.51 -9.87 -8.14
CA ALA A 29 -17.24 -10.48 -7.78
C ALA A 29 -16.09 -9.47 -7.92
N MET A 30 -16.07 -8.69 -9.01
CA MET A 30 -15.06 -7.64 -9.22
C MET A 30 -15.13 -6.55 -8.14
N VAL A 31 -16.34 -6.10 -7.77
CA VAL A 31 -16.52 -5.10 -6.70
C VAL A 31 -16.04 -5.65 -5.36
N ARG A 32 -16.40 -6.90 -5.01
CA ARG A 32 -15.91 -7.54 -3.78
C ARG A 32 -14.39 -7.62 -3.77
N GLU A 33 -13.79 -8.10 -4.83
CA GLU A 33 -12.34 -8.24 -4.95
C GLU A 33 -11.64 -6.87 -4.85
N HIS A 34 -12.20 -5.84 -5.49
CA HIS A 34 -11.68 -4.48 -5.42
C HIS A 34 -11.73 -3.93 -3.99
N LEU A 35 -12.87 -4.08 -3.30
CA LEU A 35 -13.01 -3.63 -1.91
C LEU A 35 -12.09 -4.40 -0.96
N THR A 36 -11.91 -5.71 -1.15
CA THR A 36 -10.96 -6.52 -0.37
C THR A 36 -9.54 -6.02 -0.57
N ARG A 37 -9.10 -5.83 -1.82
CA ARG A 37 -7.77 -5.29 -2.12
C ARG A 37 -7.55 -3.91 -1.51
N LEU A 38 -8.58 -3.05 -1.55
CA LEU A 38 -8.52 -1.72 -0.95
C LEU A 38 -8.31 -1.80 0.57
N ALA A 39 -9.08 -2.66 1.25
CA ALA A 39 -8.94 -2.89 2.68
C ALA A 39 -7.55 -3.45 3.03
N GLU A 40 -7.06 -4.46 2.30
CA GLU A 40 -5.73 -5.01 2.49
C GLU A 40 -4.61 -3.97 2.31
N HIS A 41 -4.74 -3.07 1.33
CA HIS A 41 -3.76 -2.01 1.13
C HIS A 41 -3.78 -1.00 2.29
N ALA A 42 -4.96 -0.64 2.77
CA ALA A 42 -5.10 0.24 3.93
C ALA A 42 -4.46 -0.39 5.18
N ASP A 43 -4.70 -1.69 5.39
CA ASP A 43 -4.13 -2.44 6.51
C ASP A 43 -2.62 -2.58 6.40
N ARG A 44 -2.07 -2.90 5.21
CA ARG A 44 -0.61 -2.96 5.01
C ARG A 44 0.05 -1.60 5.27
N ALA A 45 -0.55 -0.51 4.79
CA ALA A 45 -0.03 0.83 5.03
C ALA A 45 -0.11 1.21 6.52
N ALA A 46 -1.19 0.84 7.20
CA ALA A 46 -1.35 1.03 8.63
C ALA A 46 -0.33 0.21 9.43
N LEU A 47 -0.12 -1.05 9.07
CA LEU A 47 0.85 -1.94 9.68
C LEU A 47 2.28 -1.46 9.47
N ALA A 48 2.64 -1.01 8.26
CA ALA A 48 3.94 -0.42 7.98
C ALA A 48 4.20 0.84 8.82
N ARG A 49 3.21 1.74 8.93
CA ARG A 49 3.30 2.93 9.80
C ARG A 49 3.45 2.53 11.27
N LYS A 50 2.69 1.55 11.74
CA LYS A 50 2.81 1.02 13.11
C LYS A 50 4.20 0.45 13.34
N ARG A 51 4.74 -0.32 12.39
CA ARG A 51 6.06 -0.94 12.50
C ARG A 51 7.19 0.09 12.53
N ILE A 52 7.11 1.13 11.70
CA ILE A 52 8.04 2.27 11.73
C ILE A 52 7.98 2.97 13.08
N ARG A 53 6.77 3.19 13.63
CA ARG A 53 6.60 3.78 14.95
C ARG A 53 7.20 2.91 16.06
N GLU A 54 6.89 1.62 16.09
CA GLU A 54 7.47 0.66 17.04
C GLU A 54 9.01 0.64 16.96
N LEU A 55 9.58 0.64 15.75
CA LEU A 55 11.03 0.70 15.54
C LEU A 55 11.63 2.03 16.00
N SER A 56 10.92 3.15 15.78
CA SER A 56 11.35 4.47 16.25
C SER A 56 11.30 4.58 17.78
N GLU A 57 10.29 4.00 18.42
CA GLU A 57 10.13 3.98 19.88
C GLU A 57 11.11 3.02 20.56
N ALA A 58 11.38 1.86 19.94
CA ALA A 58 12.38 0.91 20.41
C ALA A 58 13.83 1.37 20.15
N SER A 59 14.02 2.32 19.23
CA SER A 59 15.33 2.89 18.93
C SER A 59 15.80 3.77 20.09
N GLN A 60 16.86 3.32 20.77
CA GLN A 60 17.60 4.10 21.77
C GLN A 60 18.49 5.19 21.12
N ALA A 61 18.47 5.32 19.78
CA ALA A 61 19.31 6.26 19.06
C ALA A 61 18.79 7.70 19.26
N ARG A 62 19.45 8.46 20.15
CA ARG A 62 19.31 9.91 20.18
C ARG A 62 20.09 10.49 19.01
N ILE A 63 19.40 10.96 17.98
CA ILE A 63 19.99 11.89 17.02
C ILE A 63 20.17 13.20 17.78
N GLY A 64 21.36 13.40 18.37
CA GLY A 64 21.81 14.72 18.76
C GLY A 64 21.87 15.61 17.52
N SER A 65 21.83 16.93 17.69
CA SER A 65 21.99 17.93 16.64
C SER A 65 23.31 17.72 15.88
N SER A 66 23.30 16.83 14.92
CA SER A 66 24.45 16.49 14.11
C SER A 66 24.17 17.08 12.74
N GLU A 67 24.87 18.18 12.47
CA GLU A 67 24.77 18.91 11.21
C GLU A 67 25.24 17.97 10.09
N TRP A 68 24.26 17.50 9.32
CA TRP A 68 24.44 16.43 8.35
C TRP A 68 25.21 16.96 7.15
N HIS A 69 26.54 16.86 7.21
CA HIS A 69 27.41 17.24 6.11
C HIS A 69 27.42 16.11 5.07
N ARG A 70 26.81 16.39 3.91
CA ARG A 70 26.67 15.45 2.77
C ARG A 70 27.99 14.82 2.31
N ASP A 71 29.13 15.45 2.56
CA ASP A 71 30.47 14.98 2.18
C ASP A 71 31.12 13.99 3.17
N ALA A 72 30.49 13.65 4.30
CA ALA A 72 31.11 12.85 5.35
C ALA A 72 31.27 11.34 5.01
N TYR A 73 30.63 10.83 3.96
CA TYR A 73 30.67 9.40 3.60
C TYR A 73 31.78 9.09 2.58
N ARG A 74 33.04 9.15 3.02
CA ARG A 74 34.18 8.61 2.26
C ARG A 74 35.17 7.85 3.14
N LYS A 75 34.78 6.73 3.76
CA LYS A 75 35.77 5.95 4.52
C LYS A 75 35.74 4.43 4.54
N TYR A 76 35.00 3.71 3.68
CA TYR A 76 35.22 2.25 3.57
C TYR A 76 35.04 1.72 2.15
N LYS A 77 35.95 2.09 1.24
CA LYS A 77 36.35 1.19 0.15
C LYS A 77 37.54 0.40 0.66
N ARG A 78 37.32 -0.83 1.12
CA ARG A 78 38.41 -1.80 1.32
C ARG A 78 38.83 -2.32 -0.07
N PRO A 79 40.12 -2.25 -0.45
CA PRO A 79 40.57 -2.97 -1.64
C PRO A 79 40.51 -4.47 -1.34
N ILE A 80 39.82 -5.19 -2.20
CA ILE A 80 39.97 -6.64 -2.36
C ILE A 80 41.28 -6.86 -3.10
N SER A 81 42.24 -7.50 -2.42
CA SER A 81 43.39 -8.18 -3.02
C SER A 81 43.17 -9.67 -2.92
#